data_AF-R7V8Y2-F1
#
_entry.id   AF-R7V8Y2-F1
#
_cell.length_a   1.000
_cell.length_b   1.000
_cell.length_c   1.000
_cell.angle_alpha   90.00
_cell.angle_beta   90.00
_cell.angle_gamma   90.00
#
_symmetry.space_group_name_H-M   'P 1'
#
loop_
_entity.id
_entity.type
_entity.pdbx_description
1 polymer ?
#
loop_
_entity_poly.entity_id
_entity_poly.type
_entity_poly.pdbx_seq_one_letter_code
_entity_poly.pdbx_strand_id
1 'polypeptide(L)'
;ATCPDHWTTMGDYCYRVFTDKSSWEEAELKCMEHGYRGHLATVNSAEDQDILDGFLVYMLGERGDTGFFWMDLSNQEDESTFKFSN
;
A
#
# COMPACT_ATOMS: atom_id res chain seq x y z
N ALA A 1 11.97 2.41 14.30
CA ALA A 1 10.91 3.40 14.53
C ALA A 1 9.67 2.69 15.07
N THR A 2 8.82 3.34 15.87
CA THR A 2 7.56 2.75 16.33
C THR A 2 6.45 3.24 15.40
N CYS A 3 5.81 2.33 14.68
CA CYS A 3 4.65 2.68 13.86
C CYS A 3 3.44 3.01 14.75
N PRO A 4 2.49 3.83 14.27
CA PRO A 4 1.24 4.07 14.99
C PRO A 4 0.45 2.79 15.21
N ASP A 5 -0.51 2.82 16.13
CA ASP A 5 -1.39 1.68 16.39
C ASP A 5 -2.08 1.19 15.11
N HIS A 6 -2.14 -0.13 14.94
CA HIS A 6 -2.68 -0.82 13.75
C HIS A 6 -1.86 -0.69 12.46
N TRP A 7 -0.63 -0.18 12.55
CA TRP A 7 0.35 -0.22 11.47
C TRP A 7 1.46 -1.22 11.80
N THR A 8 1.98 -1.88 10.77
CA THR A 8 3.06 -2.85 10.90
C THR A 8 4.35 -2.25 10.36
N THR A 9 5.41 -2.29 11.18
CA THR A 9 6.75 -1.90 10.75
C THR A 9 7.34 -2.98 9.86
N MET A 10 7.71 -2.62 8.64
CA MET A 10 8.50 -3.48 7.75
C MET A 10 9.57 -2.63 7.06
N GLY A 11 10.83 -3.01 7.24
CA GLY A 11 11.96 -2.16 6.84
C GLY A 11 11.91 -0.80 7.55
N ASP A 12 12.06 0.27 6.77
CA ASP A 12 12.03 1.66 7.26
C ASP A 12 10.63 2.29 7.24
N TYR A 13 9.61 1.58 6.79
CA TYR A 13 8.25 2.09 6.59
C TYR A 13 7.20 1.42 7.49
N CYS A 14 6.05 2.07 7.57
CA CYS A 14 4.87 1.58 8.25
C CYS A 14 3.80 1.23 7.21
N TYR A 15 3.31 -0.01 7.23
CA TYR A 15 2.28 -0.47 6.30
C TYR A 15 1.00 -0.85 7.03
N ARG A 16 -0.13 -0.63 6.34
CA ARG A 16 -1.45 -1.08 6.75
C ARG A 16 -2.19 -1.58 5.52
N VAL A 17 -2.86 -2.72 5.65
CA VAL A 17 -3.68 -3.30 4.59
C VAL A 17 -5.15 -3.12 4.93
N PHE A 18 -5.92 -2.75 3.91
CA PHE A 18 -7.37 -2.68 3.95
C PHE A 18 -7.92 -3.70 2.96
N THR A 19 -8.89 -4.52 3.39
CA THR A 19 -9.42 -5.64 2.60
C THR A 19 -10.80 -5.35 2.01
N ASP A 20 -11.36 -4.18 2.27
CA ASP A 20 -12.59 -3.73 1.63
C ASP A 20 -12.33 -3.37 0.16
N LYS A 21 -13.28 -3.74 -0.71
CA LYS A 21 -13.20 -3.42 -2.12
C LYS A 21 -13.52 -1.95 -2.32
N SER A 22 -12.63 -1.24 -2.99
CA SER A 22 -12.76 0.17 -3.30
C SER A 22 -12.22 0.48 -4.69
N SER A 23 -12.55 1.65 -5.24
CA SER A 23 -11.80 2.21 -6.35
C SER A 23 -10.38 2.58 -5.91
N TRP A 24 -9.49 2.86 -6.87
CA TRP A 24 -8.15 3.35 -6.56
C TRP A 24 -8.19 4.68 -5.81
N GLU A 25 -9.07 5.61 -6.22
CA GLU A 25 -9.22 6.93 -5.60
C GLU A 25 -9.71 6.82 -4.14
N GLU A 26 -10.69 5.94 -3.89
CA GLU A 26 -11.18 5.65 -2.55
C GLU A 26 -10.09 5.02 -1.66
N ALA A 27 -9.25 4.15 -2.23
CA ALA A 27 -8.15 3.53 -1.50
C ALA A 27 -7.07 4.55 -1.12
N GLU A 28 -6.72 5.46 -2.04
CA GLU A 28 -5.75 6.53 -1.79
C GLU A 28 -6.24 7.48 -0.70
N LEU A 29 -7.49 7.94 -0.79
CA LEU A 29 -8.10 8.79 0.23
C LEU A 29 -8.08 8.12 1.59
N LYS A 30 -8.38 6.82 1.65
CA LYS A 30 -8.36 6.04 2.90
C LYS A 30 -6.95 5.98 3.52
N CYS A 31 -5.91 5.82 2.71
CA CYS A 31 -4.52 5.85 3.18
C CYS A 31 -4.14 7.24 3.73
N MET A 32 -4.54 8.31 3.05
CA MET A 32 -4.34 9.69 3.50
C MET A 32 -5.07 10.03 4.80
N GLU A 33 -6.29 9.52 4.99
CA GLU A 33 -7.11 9.77 6.19
C GLU A 33 -6.58 9.03 7.42
N HIS A 34 -6.07 7.81 7.25
CA HIS A 34 -5.64 6.97 8.37
C HIS A 34 -4.15 7.07 8.70
N GLY A 35 -3.31 7.52 7.77
CA GLY A 35 -1.86 7.62 7.94
C GLY A 35 -1.41 9.07 8.05
N TYR A 36 -0.50 9.37 8.98
CA TYR A 36 0.16 10.67 8.98
C TYR A 36 1.07 10.77 7.75
N ARG A 37 0.65 11.56 6.75
CA ARG A 37 1.26 11.58 5.41
C ARG A 37 1.23 10.19 4.75
N GLY A 38 0.14 9.44 5.01
CA GLY A 38 -0.08 8.13 4.41
C GLY A 38 -0.56 8.26 2.98
N HIS A 39 -0.10 7.33 2.14
CA HIS A 39 -0.52 7.16 0.75
C HIS A 39 -0.54 5.66 0.46
N LEU A 40 -1.09 5.27 -0.70
CA LEU A 40 -0.87 3.93 -1.21
C LEU A 40 0.63 3.61 -1.28
N ALA A 41 0.96 2.33 -1.13
CA ALA A 41 2.35 1.90 -1.09
C ALA A 41 3.02 2.06 -2.46
N THR A 42 4.28 2.50 -2.44
CA THR A 42 5.16 2.57 -3.61
C THR A 42 6.12 1.40 -3.62
N VAL A 43 6.53 0.99 -4.82
CA VAL A 43 7.57 -0.03 -5.04
C VAL A 43 8.67 0.63 -5.87
N ASN A 44 9.77 1.00 -5.22
CA ASN A 44 10.90 1.66 -5.87
C ASN A 44 12.05 0.70 -6.16
N SER A 45 12.02 -0.49 -5.55
CA SER A 45 13.05 -1.51 -5.68
C SER A 45 12.47 -2.92 -5.56
N ALA A 46 13.26 -3.93 -5.94
CA ALA A 46 12.91 -5.33 -5.69
C ALA A 46 12.83 -5.65 -4.18
N GLU A 47 13.60 -4.95 -3.35
CA GLU A 47 13.55 -5.09 -1.89
C GLU A 47 12.21 -4.61 -1.32
N ASP A 48 11.69 -3.49 -1.82
CA ASP A 48 10.35 -3.01 -1.43
C ASP A 48 9.27 -4.04 -1.77
N GLN A 49 9.39 -4.68 -2.94
CA GLN A 49 8.46 -5.72 -3.37
C GLN A 49 8.50 -6.94 -2.45
N ASP A 50 9.70 -7.42 -2.08
CA ASP A 50 9.87 -8.54 -1.17
C ASP A 50 9.32 -8.22 0.23
N ILE A 51 9.52 -6.99 0.70
CA ILE A 51 8.97 -6.49 1.96
C ILE A 51 7.44 -6.50 1.93
N LEU A 52 6.82 -5.97 0.88
CA LEU A 52 5.36 -5.93 0.74
C LEU A 52 4.76 -7.33 0.61
N ASP A 53 5.42 -8.23 -0.12
CA ASP A 53 5.00 -9.62 -0.23
C ASP A 53 5.03 -10.31 1.13
N GLY A 54 6.11 -10.12 1.90
CA GLY A 54 6.24 -10.61 3.27
C GLY A 54 5.18 -10.01 4.21
N PHE A 55 4.91 -8.71 4.09
CA PHE A 55 3.86 -8.02 4.84
C PHE A 55 2.47 -8.60 4.57
N LEU A 56 2.12 -8.81 3.29
CA LEU A 56 0.82 -9.38 2.92
C LEU A 56 0.65 -10.81 3.44
N VAL A 57 1.70 -11.63 3.36
CA VAL A 57 1.69 -13.00 3.93
C VAL A 57 1.55 -12.96 5.45
N TYR A 58 2.28 -12.05 6.11
CA TYR A 58 2.21 -11.90 7.57
C TYR A 58 0.81 -11.48 8.04
N MET A 59 0.16 -10.56 7.33
CA MET A 59 -1.14 -10.02 7.71
C MET A 59 -2.33 -10.91 7.34
N LEU A 60 -2.26 -11.58 6.18
CA LEU A 60 -3.41 -12.26 5.57
C LEU A 60 -3.27 -13.78 5.46
N GLY A 61 -2.10 -14.34 5.77
CA GLY A 61 -1.81 -15.77 5.62
C GLY A 61 -1.41 -16.13 4.19
N GLU A 62 -1.72 -17.35 3.75
CA GLU A 62 -1.32 -17.78 2.39
C GLU A 62 -2.00 -16.93 1.31
N ARG A 63 -1.19 -16.47 0.36
CA ARG A 63 -1.55 -15.56 -0.76
C ARG A 63 -2.59 -16.14 -1.73
N GLY A 64 -3.07 -17.36 -1.49
CA GLY A 64 -3.89 -18.14 -2.41
C GLY A 64 -5.26 -17.54 -2.73
N ASP A 65 -5.76 -16.61 -1.90
CA ASP A 65 -7.10 -16.01 -2.10
C ASP A 65 -7.21 -14.53 -1.67
N THR A 66 -6.08 -13.83 -1.50
CA THR A 66 -6.09 -12.45 -0.97
C THR A 66 -6.51 -11.39 -2.00
N GLY A 67 -6.66 -11.76 -3.27
CA GLY A 67 -7.08 -10.88 -4.35
C GLY A 67 -5.98 -9.92 -4.82
N PHE A 68 -6.39 -8.87 -5.54
CA PHE A 68 -5.51 -7.78 -5.97
C PHE A 68 -5.63 -6.59 -5.01
N PHE A 69 -4.50 -5.96 -4.70
CA PHE A 69 -4.44 -4.77 -3.85
C PHE A 69 -4.06 -3.56 -4.70
N TRP A 70 -4.66 -2.41 -4.40
CA TRP A 70 -4.27 -1.15 -5.01
C TRP A 70 -2.89 -0.69 -4.51
N MET A 71 -2.12 -0.13 -5.42
CA MET A 71 -0.79 0.43 -5.21
C MET A 71 -0.76 1.84 -5.79
N ASP A 72 0.22 2.65 -5.40
CA ASP A 72 0.23 4.08 -5.68
C ASP A 72 0.30 4.44 -7.18
N LEU A 73 1.03 3.66 -7.97
CA LEU A 73 1.26 4.02 -9.38
C LEU A 73 -0.05 4.13 -10.17
N SER A 74 -0.36 5.33 -10.67
CA SER A 74 -1.57 5.59 -11.46
C SER A 74 -1.32 6.59 -12.60
N ASN A 75 -2.20 6.59 -13.60
CA ASN A 75 -2.23 7.53 -14.73
C ASN A 75 -3.55 8.32 -14.78
N GLN A 76 -4.23 8.48 -13.63
CA GLN A 76 -5.54 9.15 -13.59
C GLN A 76 -5.46 10.65 -13.90
N GLU A 77 -4.34 11.29 -13.57
CA GLU A 77 -4.10 12.71 -13.88
C GLU A 77 -3.82 12.93 -15.38
N ASP A 78 -3.08 12.02 -15.99
CA ASP A 78 -2.66 12.07 -17.39
C ASP A 78 -2.55 10.64 -17.93
N GLU A 79 -3.47 10.26 -18.83
CA GLU A 79 -3.52 8.91 -19.38
C GLU A 79 -2.22 8.49 -20.08
N SER A 80 -1.37 9.43 -20.49
CA SER A 80 -0.10 9.17 -21.16
C SER A 80 1.09 8.91 -20.22
N THR A 81 0.98 9.27 -18.93
CA THR A 81 2.08 9.14 -17.97
C THR A 81 1.63 8.55 -16.64
N PHE A 82 2.36 7.54 -16.16
CA PHE A 82 2.17 6.99 -14.81
C PHE A 82 3.02 7.77 -13.79
N LYS A 83 2.43 8.09 -12.64
CA LYS A 83 3.09 8.78 -11.53
C LYS A 83 2.66 8.19 -10.19
N PHE A 84 3.49 8.44 -9.18
CA PHE A 84 3.18 8.21 -7.78
C PHE A 84 2.44 9.42 -7.20
N SER A 85 1.53 9.22 -6.24
CA SER A 85 0.73 10.26 -5.58
C SER A 85 1.46 10.96 -4.44
N ASN A 86 2.56 10.35 -3.95
CA ASN A 86 3.40 10.79 -2.83
C ASN A 86 4.22 12.06 -3.10
#